data_AF-A0A2S2N5H5-F1
#
_entry.id   AF-A0A2S2N5H5-F1
#
_cell.length_a   1.000
_cell.length_b   1.000
_cell.length_c   1.000
_cell.angle_alpha   90.00
_cell.angle_beta   90.00
_cell.angle_gamma   90.00
#
_symmetry.space_group_name_H-M   'P 1'
#
loop_
_entity.id
_entity.type
_entity.pdbx_description
1 polymer ?
#
loop_
_entity_poly.entity_id
_entity_poly.type
_entity_poly.pdbx_seq_one_letter_code
_entity_poly.pdbx_strand_id
1 'polypeptide(L)'
;VLSAVVAVAGRPVMLQTTCAVHGGSSGGPLVSSRSGCLMGIVASNTRDTGAGATYPHLNFCIPITILQPLVACYSRTGDPAAFAELNRVGEGVRATWQLQQRPGPPSKL
;
A
#
# COMPACT_ATOMS: atom_id res chain seq x y z
N VAL A 1 -14.10 3.14 -4.02
CA VAL A 1 -14.38 1.69 -3.93
C VAL A 1 -13.06 0.96 -3.94
N LEU A 2 -12.91 -0.15 -3.20
CA LEU A 2 -11.68 -0.96 -3.27
C LEU A 2 -11.58 -1.60 -4.66
N SER A 3 -10.50 -1.31 -5.37
CA SER A 3 -10.31 -1.71 -6.77
C SER A 3 -9.42 -2.93 -6.90
N ALA A 4 -8.34 -3.01 -6.10
CA ALA A 4 -7.44 -4.15 -6.10
C ALA A 4 -6.71 -4.31 -4.77
N VAL A 5 -6.24 -5.54 -4.54
CA VAL A 5 -5.33 -5.89 -3.45
C VAL A 5 -4.07 -6.46 -4.10
N VAL A 6 -2.95 -5.76 -3.96
CA VAL A 6 -1.66 -6.21 -4.48
C VAL A 6 -0.92 -6.95 -3.37
N ALA A 7 -0.53 -8.19 -3.67
CA ALA A 7 0.12 -9.07 -2.72
C ALA A 7 1.51 -9.50 -3.21
N VAL A 8 2.46 -9.60 -2.28
CA VAL A 8 3.80 -10.17 -2.51
C VAL A 8 3.93 -11.38 -1.58
N ALA A 9 4.29 -12.53 -2.15
CA ALA A 9 4.36 -13.80 -1.42
C ALA A 9 3.08 -14.10 -0.59
N GLY A 10 1.91 -13.85 -1.17
CA GLY A 10 0.60 -14.08 -0.53
C GLY A 10 0.22 -13.06 0.56
N ARG A 11 1.06 -12.07 0.85
CA ARG A 11 0.78 -11.03 1.85
C ARG A 11 0.33 -9.74 1.16
N PRO A 12 -0.82 -9.14 1.54
CA PRO A 12 -1.23 -7.83 1.04
C PRO A 12 -0.19 -6.77 1.39
N VAL A 13 0.31 -6.07 0.37
CA VAL A 13 1.30 -5.00 0.52
C VAL A 13 0.81 -3.64 0.04
N MET A 14 -0.28 -3.61 -0.74
CA MET A 14 -0.87 -2.40 -1.26
C MET A 14 -2.36 -2.62 -1.53
N LEU A 15 -3.19 -1.68 -1.09
CA LEU A 15 -4.59 -1.58 -1.48
C LEU A 15 -4.72 -0.47 -2.52
N GLN A 16 -5.48 -0.72 -3.57
CA GLN A 16 -5.81 0.29 -4.56
C GLN A 16 -7.29 0.63 -4.47
N THR A 17 -7.62 1.92 -4.45
CA THR A 17 -9.00 2.40 -4.32
C THR A 17 -9.29 3.51 -5.32
N THR A 18 -10.52 3.54 -5.82
CA THR A 18 -11.06 4.64 -6.61
C THR A 18 -11.78 5.70 -5.79
N CYS A 19 -11.72 5.61 -4.45
CA CYS A 19 -12.23 6.70 -3.61
C CYS A 19 -11.53 8.01 -3.99
N ALA A 20 -12.28 9.11 -4.01
CA ALA A 20 -11.70 10.43 -4.30
C ALA A 20 -10.73 10.80 -3.17
N VAL A 21 -9.47 11.00 -3.53
CA VAL A 21 -8.36 11.37 -2.63
C VAL A 21 -7.71 12.60 -3.23
N HIS A 22 -7.62 13.66 -2.42
CA HIS A 22 -7.05 14.94 -2.81
C HIS A 22 -5.83 15.27 -1.95
N GLY A 23 -5.09 16.33 -2.32
CA GLY A 23 -4.02 16.85 -1.46
C GLY A 23 -4.51 17.06 -0.03
N GLY A 24 -3.75 16.58 0.95
CA GLY A 24 -4.14 16.58 2.38
C GLY A 24 -4.87 15.32 2.85
N SER A 25 -5.22 14.38 1.95
CA SER A 25 -5.84 13.09 2.35
C SER A 25 -4.83 12.03 2.81
N SER A 26 -3.53 12.25 2.61
CA SER A 26 -2.47 11.34 3.06
C SER A 26 -2.53 11.15 4.59
N GLY A 27 -2.37 9.91 5.05
CA GLY A 27 -2.57 9.53 6.44
C GLY A 27 -4.02 9.25 6.81
N GLY A 28 -4.98 9.54 5.93
CA GLY A 28 -6.41 9.27 6.16
C GLY A 28 -6.77 7.78 6.14
N PRO A 29 -7.86 7.38 6.81
CA PRO A 29 -8.27 5.98 6.87
C PRO A 29 -9.06 5.56 5.62
N LEU A 30 -8.74 4.38 5.09
CA LEU A 30 -9.62 3.63 4.20
C LEU A 30 -10.44 2.66 5.07
N VAL A 31 -11.75 2.87 5.13
CA VAL A 31 -12.66 2.06 5.97
C VAL A 31 -13.59 1.19 5.13
N SER A 32 -13.94 0.03 5.68
CA SER A 32 -15.00 -0.83 5.14
C SER A 32 -16.36 -0.21 5.46
N SER A 33 -17.18 0.05 4.43
CA SER A 33 -18.55 0.55 4.64
C SER A 33 -19.48 -0.46 5.31
N ARG A 34 -19.17 -1.76 5.19
CA ARG A 34 -19.98 -2.84 5.80
C ARG A 34 -19.69 -3.03 7.28
N SER A 35 -18.42 -2.99 7.66
CA SER A 35 -17.99 -3.34 9.02
C SER A 35 -17.50 -2.15 9.84
N GLY A 36 -17.26 -0.99 9.22
CA GLY A 36 -16.61 0.16 9.84
C GLY A 36 -15.12 -0.06 10.15
N CYS A 37 -14.56 -1.23 9.83
CA CYS A 37 -13.17 -1.55 10.15
C CYS A 37 -12.20 -0.77 9.25
N LEU A 38 -11.09 -0.34 9.83
CA LEU A 38 -9.94 0.18 9.11
C LEU A 38 -9.35 -0.93 8.21
N MET A 39 -9.22 -0.65 6.92
CA MET A 39 -8.59 -1.56 5.96
C MET A 39 -7.16 -1.12 5.61
N GLY A 40 -6.91 0.18 5.58
CA GLY A 40 -5.58 0.72 5.30
C GLY A 40 -5.48 2.22 5.47
N ILE A 41 -4.28 2.76 5.28
CA ILE A 41 -3.97 4.19 5.42
C ILE A 41 -3.61 4.73 4.04
N VAL A 42 -4.26 5.82 3.63
CA VAL A 42 -4.01 6.49 2.36
C VAL A 42 -2.57 7.02 2.35
N ALA A 43 -1.79 6.67 1.33
CA ALA A 43 -0.42 7.16 1.17
C ALA A 43 -0.34 8.18 0.04
N SER A 44 -0.68 7.79 -1.19
CA SER A 44 -0.58 8.66 -2.38
C SER A 44 -1.53 8.25 -3.50
N ASN A 45 -1.71 9.13 -4.47
CA ASN A 45 -2.30 8.78 -5.76
C ASN A 45 -1.34 7.87 -6.55
N THR A 46 -1.88 6.93 -7.31
CA THR A 46 -1.11 5.95 -8.09
C THR A 46 -0.53 6.64 -9.34
N ARG A 47 0.78 6.50 -9.54
CA ARG A 47 1.51 7.05 -10.69
C ARG A 47 2.16 5.91 -11.46
N ASP A 48 1.78 5.70 -12.71
CA ASP A 48 2.56 4.82 -13.58
C ASP A 48 3.87 5.51 -13.96
N THR A 49 4.98 4.93 -13.51
CA THR A 49 6.33 5.42 -13.76
C THR A 49 6.83 5.09 -15.17
N GLY A 50 6.24 4.10 -15.85
CA GLY A 50 6.55 3.76 -17.24
C GLY A 50 5.87 4.67 -18.26
N ALA A 51 4.62 5.09 -17.97
CA ALA A 51 3.88 6.01 -18.84
C ALA A 51 4.00 7.49 -18.44
N GLY A 52 4.58 7.79 -17.27
CA GLY A 52 4.60 9.15 -16.69
C GLY A 52 3.22 9.68 -16.28
N ALA A 53 2.17 8.86 -16.43
CA ALA A 53 0.79 9.23 -16.17
C ALA A 53 0.45 9.02 -14.68
N THR A 54 -0.14 10.05 -14.07
CA THR A 54 -0.81 9.89 -12.78
C THR A 54 -2.24 9.49 -13.08
N TYR A 55 -2.74 8.43 -12.43
CA TYR A 55 -4.14 8.05 -12.49
C TYR A 55 -4.84 8.70 -11.29
N PRO A 56 -5.42 9.91 -11.43
CA PRO A 56 -5.96 10.66 -10.30
C PRO A 56 -7.07 9.91 -9.56
N HIS A 57 -7.74 8.97 -10.25
CA HIS A 57 -8.82 8.16 -9.71
C HIS A 57 -8.35 6.79 -9.18
N LEU A 58 -7.05 6.55 -9.03
CA LEU A 58 -6.53 5.32 -8.43
C LEU A 58 -5.55 5.67 -7.32
N ASN A 59 -5.86 5.27 -6.09
CA ASN A 59 -5.14 5.67 -4.89
C ASN A 59 -4.54 4.47 -4.18
N PHE A 60 -3.31 4.62 -3.72
CA PHE A 60 -2.56 3.63 -2.96
C PHE A 60 -2.80 3.84 -1.46
N CYS A 61 -3.19 2.77 -0.79
CA CYS A 61 -3.24 2.70 0.67
C CYS A 61 -2.35 1.56 1.18
N ILE A 62 -1.70 1.78 2.32
CA ILE A 62 -0.95 0.77 3.06
C ILE A 62 -1.96 -0.09 3.85
N PRO A 63 -2.03 -1.41 3.63
CA PRO A 63 -2.93 -2.29 4.39
C PRO A 63 -2.67 -2.23 5.89
N ILE A 64 -3.74 -2.18 6.71
CA ILE A 64 -3.61 -2.16 8.17
C ILE A 64 -2.94 -3.42 8.71
N THR A 65 -3.07 -4.54 7.99
CA THR A 65 -2.46 -5.83 8.33
C THR A 65 -0.93 -5.79 8.40
N ILE A 66 -0.29 -4.77 7.80
CA ILE A 66 1.15 -4.53 7.91
C ILE A 66 1.49 -3.88 9.26
N LEU A 67 0.70 -2.88 9.67
CA LEU A 67 0.98 -2.05 10.84
C LEU A 67 0.43 -2.65 12.14
N GLN A 68 -0.72 -3.30 12.08
CA GLN A 68 -1.43 -3.85 13.25
C GLN A 68 -0.55 -4.72 14.16
N PRO A 69 0.22 -5.73 13.68
CA PRO A 69 1.07 -6.53 14.56
C PRO A 69 2.18 -5.71 15.22
N LEU A 70 2.71 -4.70 14.54
CA LEU A 70 3.79 -3.85 15.06
C LEU A 70 3.27 -2.89 16.12
N VAL A 71 2.11 -2.28 15.87
CA VAL A 71 1.40 -1.44 16.85
C VAL A 71 1.03 -2.26 18.07
N ALA A 72 0.50 -3.47 17.90
CA ALA A 72 0.18 -4.35 19.02
C ALA A 72 1.43 -4.75 19.84
N CYS A 73 2.56 -4.99 19.18
CA CYS A 73 3.83 -5.23 19.85
C CYS A 73 4.26 -4.02 20.67
N TYR A 74 4.31 -2.84 20.06
CA TYR A 74 4.65 -1.57 20.70
C TYR A 74 3.74 -1.26 21.90
N SER A 75 2.41 -1.40 21.74
CA SER A 75 1.45 -1.15 22.83
C SER A 75 1.68 -2.04 24.05
N ARG A 76 2.25 -3.24 23.86
CA ARG A 76 2.54 -4.18 24.95
C ARG A 76 3.93 -3.98 25.56
N THR A 77 4.94 -3.64 24.75
CA THR A 77 6.34 -3.57 25.19
C THR A 77 6.81 -2.15 25.51
N GLY A 78 6.15 -1.14 24.95
CA GLY A 78 6.62 0.25 24.93
C GLY A 78 7.85 0.48 24.05
N ASP A 79 8.34 -0.55 23.34
CA ASP A 79 9.60 -0.52 22.60
C ASP A 79 9.41 -0.04 21.15
N PRO A 80 9.88 1.17 20.78
CA PRO A 80 9.76 1.68 19.42
C PRO A 80 10.50 0.83 18.37
N ALA A 81 11.46 0.00 18.78
CA ALA A 81 12.16 -0.90 17.87
C ALA A 81 11.24 -1.95 17.22
N ALA A 82 10.03 -2.16 17.76
CA ALA A 82 8.98 -2.94 17.12
C ALA A 82 8.68 -2.48 15.68
N PHE A 83 8.92 -1.22 15.34
CA PHE A 83 8.71 -0.68 13.99
C PHE A 83 9.92 -0.82 13.05
N ALA A 84 11.07 -1.31 13.52
CA ALA A 84 12.28 -1.42 12.72
C ALA A 84 12.10 -2.29 11.46
N GLU A 85 11.17 -3.25 11.48
CA GLU A 85 10.81 -4.07 10.32
C GLU A 85 10.26 -3.24 9.15
N LEU A 86 9.64 -2.08 9.40
CA LEU A 86 9.14 -1.21 8.33
C LEU A 86 10.26 -0.64 7.45
N ASN A 87 11.48 -0.56 8.00
CA ASN A 87 12.67 -0.14 7.25
C ASN A 87 13.32 -1.29 6.46
N ARG A 88 12.92 -2.54 6.71
CA ARG A 88 13.44 -3.75 6.05
C ARG A 88 12.51 -4.22 4.94
N VAL A 89 12.40 -3.42 3.89
CA VAL A 89 11.53 -3.70 2.73
C VAL A 89 12.22 -4.66 1.76
N GLY A 90 11.66 -5.85 1.58
CA GLY A 90 12.14 -6.81 0.57
C GLY A 90 11.96 -6.31 -0.86
N GLU A 91 12.80 -6.78 -1.80
CA GLU A 91 12.84 -6.27 -3.18
C GLU A 91 11.49 -6.32 -3.90
N GLY A 92 10.71 -7.39 -3.72
CA GLY A 92 9.39 -7.51 -4.34
C GLY A 92 8.41 -6.42 -3.91
N VAL A 93 8.47 -6.00 -2.64
CA VAL A 93 7.64 -4.90 -2.11
C VAL A 93 8.15 -3.57 -2.63
N ARG A 94 9.48 -3.38 -2.66
CA ARG A 94 10.11 -2.16 -3.22
C ARG A 94 9.72 -1.97 -4.69
N ALA A 95 9.83 -3.01 -5.51
CA ALA A 95 9.44 -2.97 -6.92
C ALA A 95 7.94 -2.63 -7.08
N THR A 96 7.09 -3.26 -6.26
CA THR A 96 5.64 -2.99 -6.26
C THR A 96 5.32 -1.54 -5.91
N TRP A 97 5.96 -1.00 -4.87
CA TRP A 97 5.70 0.37 -4.39
C TRP A 97 6.35 1.45 -5.24
N GLN A 98 7.44 1.13 -5.94
CA GLN A 98 8.01 1.99 -6.98
C GLN A 98 7.21 1.94 -8.29
N LEU A 99 6.16 1.10 -8.35
CA LEU A 99 5.34 0.86 -9.53
C LEU A 99 6.22 0.50 -10.75
N GLN A 100 7.36 -0.15 -10.50
CA GLN A 100 8.24 -0.59 -11.56
C GLN A 100 7.54 -1.71 -12.32
N GLN A 101 7.28 -1.47 -13.60
CA GLN A 101 6.90 -2.53 -14.53
C GLN A 101 7.99 -3.60 -14.45
N ARG A 102 7.66 -4.83 -14.04
CA ARG A 102 8.56 -5.96 -14.30
C ARG A 102 8.74 -6.02 -15.82
N PRO A 103 9.97 -6.04 -16.36
CA PRO A 103 10.15 -6.23 -17.79
C PRO A 103 9.42 -7.52 -18.18
N GLY A 104 8.43 -7.38 -19.05
CA GLY A 104 7.77 -8.54 -19.65
C GLY A 104 8.80 -9.38 -20.39
N PRO A 105 8.56 -10.69 -20.54
CA PRO A 105 9.42 -11.51 -21.39
C PRO A 105 9.53 -10.86 -22.78
N PRO A 106 10.71 -10.89 -23.43
CA PRO A 106 10.91 -10.25 -24.71
C PRO A 106 9.84 -10.75 -25.69
N SER A 107 9.12 -9.81 -26.30
CA SER A 107 8.19 -10.12 -27.38
C SER A 107 8.97 -10.86 -28.45
N LYS A 108 8.57 -12.11 -28.72
CA LYS A 108 9.03 -12.86 -29.88
C LYS A 108 8.55 -12.10 -31.13
N LEU A 109 9.45 -11.32 -31.73
CA LEU A 109 9.41 -10.96 -33.14
C LEU A 109 10.29 -11.95 -33.88
#